data_AF-A0A7M2SNC0-F1
#
_entry.id   AF-A0A7M2SNC0-F1
#
_cell.length_a   1.000
_cell.length_b   1.000
_cell.length_c   1.000
_cell.angle_alpha   90.00
_cell.angle_beta   90.00
_cell.angle_gamma   90.00
#
_symmetry.space_group_name_H-M   'P 1'
#
loop_
_entity.id
_entity.type
_entity.pdbx_description
1 polymer ?
#
loop_
_entity_poly.entity_id
_entity_poly.type
_entity_poly.pdbx_seq_one_letter_code
_entity_poly.pdbx_strand_id
1 'polypeptide(L)'
;MTWYGLGKALPQRPADRARSGVEELRDRYGPPAGTPWTELQTDTYDRAWRTWRDLALAVQTAITEYARDQGAARSQVEADVKGTARHPGADG
;
A
#
# COMPACT_ATOMS: atom_id res chain seq x y z
N MET A 1 20.38 8.77 -10.14
CA MET A 1 20.83 7.42 -9.72
C MET A 1 19.65 6.48 -9.91
N THR A 2 19.55 5.89 -11.09
CA THR A 2 18.34 5.21 -11.57
C THR A 2 18.22 3.86 -10.87
N TRP A 3 17.06 3.58 -10.27
CA TRP A 3 16.70 2.32 -9.62
C TRP A 3 16.64 1.14 -10.62
N TYR A 4 17.76 0.79 -11.24
CA TYR A 4 17.94 -0.44 -12.00
C TYR A 4 18.40 -1.54 -11.04
N GLY A 5 17.44 -2.20 -10.41
CA GLY A 5 17.70 -3.29 -9.47
C GLY A 5 16.44 -3.94 -8.89
N LEU A 6 15.28 -3.30 -9.04
CA LEU A 6 14.00 -3.90 -8.67
C LEU A 6 13.46 -4.77 -9.81
N GLY A 7 14.10 -5.92 -10.03
CA GLY A 7 13.64 -6.98 -10.93
C GLY A 7 12.34 -7.68 -10.50
N LYS A 8 11.62 -7.13 -9.52
CA LYS A 8 10.29 -7.56 -9.06
C LYS A 8 9.42 -6.31 -9.01
N ALA A 9 8.41 -6.24 -9.87
CA ALA A 9 7.44 -5.14 -9.85
C ALA A 9 6.81 -5.05 -8.45
N LEU A 10 7.17 -4.03 -7.67
CA LEU A 10 6.62 -3.85 -6.34
C LEU A 10 5.12 -3.56 -6.44
N PRO A 11 4.27 -4.27 -5.69
CA PRO A 11 2.83 -4.02 -5.68
C PRO A 11 2.45 -2.74 -4.92
N GLN A 12 3.37 -1.79 -4.73
CA GLN A 12 3.14 -0.52 -4.04
C GLN A 12 2.00 0.28 -4.67
N ARG A 13 2.10 0.58 -5.97
CA ARG A 13 1.04 1.32 -6.69
C ARG A 13 -0.33 0.62 -6.61
N PRO A 14 -0.43 -0.71 -6.83
CA PRO A 14 -1.66 -1.45 -6.53
C PRO A 14 -2.15 -1.30 -5.09
N ALA A 15 -1.27 -1.41 -4.09
CA ALA A 15 -1.63 -1.28 -2.68
C ALA A 15 -2.16 0.12 -2.36
N ASP A 16 -1.52 1.17 -2.87
CA ASP A 16 -1.95 2.56 -2.69
C ASP A 16 -3.33 2.81 -3.31
N ARG A 17 -3.60 2.24 -4.50
CA ARG A 17 -4.91 2.31 -5.13
C ARG A 17 -5.97 1.57 -4.33
N ALA A 18 -5.67 0.35 -3.85
CA ALA A 18 -6.60 -0.42 -3.04
C ALA A 18 -6.91 0.30 -1.71
N ARG A 19 -5.92 0.95 -1.11
CA ARG A 19 -6.09 1.80 0.07
C ARG A 19 -7.05 2.95 -0.20
N SER A 20 -6.84 3.67 -1.30
CA SER A 20 -7.71 4.79 -1.70
C SER A 20 -9.16 4.34 -1.85
N GLY A 21 -9.40 3.15 -2.41
CA GLY A 21 -10.74 2.58 -2.51
C GLY A 21 -11.39 2.26 -1.16
N VAL A 22 -10.62 1.77 -0.16
CA VAL A 22 -11.12 1.58 1.21
C VAL A 22 -11.50 2.93 1.85
N GLU A 23 -10.65 3.94 1.68
CA GLU A 23 -10.88 5.29 2.20
C GLU A 23 -12.14 5.93 1.58
N GLU A 24 -12.32 5.82 0.26
CA GLU A 24 -13.52 6.27 -0.45
C GLU A 24 -14.80 5.56 0.02
N LEU A 25 -14.73 4.24 0.27
CA LEU A 25 -15.88 3.49 0.79
C LEU A 25 -16.25 3.94 2.20
N ARG A 26 -15.25 4.22 3.04
CA ARG A 26 -15.45 4.73 4.40
C ARG A 26 -16.06 6.13 4.40
N ASP A 27 -15.61 7.00 3.49
CA ASP A 27 -16.18 8.34 3.32
C ASP A 27 -17.62 8.28 2.78
N ARG A 28 -17.90 7.34 1.87
CA ARG A 28 -19.23 7.14 1.28
C ARG A 28 -20.25 6.55 2.25
N TYR A 29 -19.87 5.54 3.02
CA TYR A 29 -20.79 4.84 3.93
C TYR A 29 -20.93 5.55 5.28
N GLY A 30 -20.04 6.50 5.57
CA GLY A 30 -20.00 7.21 6.83
C GLY A 30 -19.44 6.36 7.98
N PRO A 31 -19.19 6.97 9.15
CA PRO A 31 -18.64 6.25 10.29
C PRO A 31 -19.61 5.13 10.73
N PRO A 32 -19.13 3.89 10.93
CA PRO A 32 -19.99 2.76 11.31
C PRO A 32 -20.67 2.97 12.68
N ALA A 33 -20.16 3.89 13.50
CA ALA A 33 -20.75 4.27 14.78
C ALA A 33 -21.98 5.21 14.65
N GLY A 34 -22.23 5.81 13.48
CA GLY A 34 -23.33 6.76 13.26
C GLY A 34 -24.57 6.15 12.59
N THR A 35 -24.35 5.28 11.59
CA THR A 35 -25.41 4.56 10.88
C THR A 35 -24.95 3.13 10.64
N PRO A 36 -25.71 2.10 11.06
CA PRO A 36 -25.35 0.73 10.76
C PRO A 36 -25.35 0.52 9.24
N TRP A 37 -24.25 0.03 8.71
CA TRP A 37 -24.13 -0.29 7.29
C TRP A 37 -25.04 -1.47 6.93
N THR A 38 -25.53 -1.49 5.68
CA THR A 38 -26.21 -2.67 5.15
C THR A 38 -25.22 -3.83 5.01
N GLU A 39 -25.75 -5.05 4.91
CA GLU A 39 -24.93 -6.25 4.67
C GLU A 39 -24.10 -6.12 3.39
N LEU A 40 -24.70 -5.59 2.32
CA LEU A 40 -24.00 -5.33 1.04
C LEU A 40 -22.87 -4.30 1.18
N GLN A 41 -23.08 -3.24 1.97
CA GLN A 41 -22.05 -2.22 2.24
C GLN A 41 -20.89 -2.82 3.05
N THR A 42 -21.21 -3.61 4.06
CA THR A 42 -20.24 -4.33 4.88
C THR A 42 -19.40 -5.30 4.04
N ASP A 43 -20.05 -6.15 3.23
CA ASP A 43 -19.37 -7.10 2.34
C ASP A 43 -18.50 -6.41 1.28
N THR A 44 -18.97 -5.26 0.75
CA THR A 44 -18.19 -4.45 -0.20
C THR A 44 -16.94 -3.87 0.44
N TYR A 45 -17.07 -3.30 1.65
CA TYR A 45 -15.95 -2.77 2.40
C TYR A 45 -14.95 -3.87 2.79
N ASP A 46 -15.43 -5.00 3.29
CA ASP A 46 -14.58 -6.11 3.71
C ASP A 46 -13.77 -6.70 2.57
N ARG A 47 -14.35 -6.82 1.36
CA ARG A 47 -13.60 -7.23 0.17
C ARG A 47 -12.49 -6.24 -0.17
N ALA A 48 -12.82 -4.94 -0.23
CA ALA A 48 -11.82 -3.90 -0.51
C ALA A 48 -10.69 -3.90 0.53
N TRP A 49 -11.04 -4.04 1.81
CA TRP A 49 -10.10 -4.12 2.92
C TRP A 49 -9.17 -5.33 2.82
N ARG A 50 -9.72 -6.52 2.50
CA ARG A 50 -8.93 -7.74 2.31
C ARG A 50 -7.94 -7.57 1.16
N THR A 51 -8.40 -7.12 -0.01
CA THR A 51 -7.54 -6.85 -1.17
C THR A 51 -6.41 -5.89 -0.85
N TRP A 52 -6.70 -4.80 -0.12
CA TRP A 52 -5.67 -3.87 0.32
C TRP A 52 -4.64 -4.53 1.25
N ARG A 53 -5.09 -5.31 2.25
CA ARG A 53 -4.16 -6.01 3.16
C ARG A 53 -3.27 -7.01 2.44
N ASP A 54 -3.80 -7.76 1.49
CA ASP A 54 -3.02 -8.74 0.71
C ASP A 54 -1.91 -8.04 -0.09
N LEU A 55 -2.24 -6.91 -0.73
CA LEU A 55 -1.25 -6.11 -1.46
C LEU A 55 -0.23 -5.46 -0.53
N ALA A 56 -0.65 -4.94 0.62
CA ALA A 56 0.25 -4.38 1.62
C ALA A 56 1.22 -5.44 2.16
N LEU A 57 0.76 -6.66 2.40
CA LEU A 57 1.62 -7.78 2.80
C LEU A 57 2.63 -8.11 1.70
N ALA A 58 2.21 -8.16 0.44
CA ALA A 58 3.10 -8.41 -0.68
C ALA A 58 4.20 -7.33 -0.81
N VAL A 59 3.87 -6.05 -0.56
CA VAL A 59 4.86 -4.96 -0.49
C VAL A 59 5.85 -5.20 0.65
N GLN A 60 5.36 -5.50 1.86
CA GLN A 60 6.22 -5.74 3.02
C GLN A 60 7.15 -6.94 2.80
N THR A 61 6.67 -8.02 2.18
CA THR A 61 7.49 -9.18 1.81
C THR A 61 8.58 -8.79 0.83
N ALA A 62 8.24 -8.07 -0.25
CA ALA A 62 9.21 -7.67 -1.26
C ALA A 62 10.30 -6.72 -0.70
N ILE A 63 9.95 -5.81 0.21
CA ILE A 63 10.93 -4.97 0.94
C ILE A 63 11.87 -5.84 1.79
N THR A 64 11.33 -6.88 2.44
CA THR A 64 12.14 -7.81 3.26
C THR A 64 13.15 -8.55 2.42
N GLU A 65 12.69 -9.11 1.31
CA GLU A 65 13.52 -9.86 0.36
C GLU A 65 14.60 -8.96 -0.23
N TYR A 66 14.23 -7.75 -0.67
CA TYR A 66 15.19 -6.78 -1.20
C TYR A 66 16.24 -6.37 -0.16
N ALA A 67 15.83 -6.07 1.08
CA ALA A 67 16.78 -5.72 2.15
C ALA A 67 17.78 -6.86 2.41
N ARG A 68 17.29 -8.11 2.41
CA ARG A 68 18.12 -9.30 2.54
C ARG A 68 19.13 -9.42 1.38
N ASP A 69 18.65 -9.29 0.15
CA ASP A 69 19.49 -9.44 -1.06
C ASP A 69 20.57 -8.36 -1.14
N GLN A 70 20.26 -7.14 -0.67
CA GLN A 70 21.20 -6.02 -0.64
C GLN A 70 22.12 -6.01 0.59
N GLY A 71 21.93 -6.94 1.55
CA GLY A 71 22.62 -6.91 2.83
C GLY A 71 22.33 -5.65 3.66
N ALA A 72 21.20 -5.00 3.40
CA ALA A 72 20.79 -3.75 4.03
C ALA A 72 19.82 -3.99 5.19
N ALA A 73 19.77 -3.04 6.12
CA ALA A 73 18.73 -3.06 7.14
C ALA A 73 17.35 -2.78 6.51
N ARG A 74 16.32 -3.55 6.88
CA ARG A 74 14.93 -3.33 6.43
C ARG A 74 14.49 -1.88 6.62
N SER A 75 14.80 -1.29 7.78
CA SER A 75 14.43 0.10 8.11
C SER A 75 15.06 1.12 7.17
N GLN A 76 16.27 0.85 6.65
CA GLN A 76 16.92 1.71 5.66
C GLN A 76 16.16 1.66 4.33
N VAL A 77 15.80 0.46 3.86
CA VAL A 77 15.02 0.28 2.64
C VAL A 77 13.63 0.92 2.77
N GLU A 78 12.96 0.77 3.92
CA GLU A 78 11.66 1.40 4.19
C GLU A 78 11.76 2.93 4.19
N ALA A 79 12.84 3.50 4.73
CA ALA A 79 13.10 4.94 4.70
C ALA A 79 13.31 5.45 3.26
N ASP A 80 14.07 4.72 2.44
CA ASP A 80 14.34 5.07 1.04
C ASP A 80 13.05 5.02 0.19
N VAL A 81 12.22 3.99 0.40
CA VAL A 81 10.90 3.86 -0.22
C VAL A 81 10.00 5.05 0.16
N LYS A 82 9.96 5.38 1.46
CA LYS A 82 9.12 6.48 1.97
C LYS A 82 9.59 7.85 1.48
N GLY A 83 10.90 8.06 1.38
CA GLY A 83 11.48 9.28 0.82
C GLY A 83 11.09 9.48 -0.65
N THR A 84 11.12 8.41 -1.44
CA THR A 84 10.76 8.43 -2.86
C THR A 84 9.27 8.67 -3.09
N ALA A 85 8.40 8.05 -2.29
CA ALA A 85 6.94 8.24 -2.40
C ALA A 85 6.48 9.67 -2.03
N ARG A 86 7.25 10.40 -1.22
CA ARG A 86 6.99 11.81 -0.88
C ARG A 86 7.43 12.82 -1.92
N HIS A 87 8.27 12.42 -2.88
CA HIS A 87 8.75 13.28 -3.96
C HIS A 87 8.27 12.77 -5.33
N PRO A 88 6.98 12.95 -5.69
CA PRO A 88 6.60 12.94 -7.10
C PRO A 88 7.03 14.28 -7.71
N GLY A 89 8.30 14.40 -8.09
CA GLY A 89 8.82 15.56 -8.84
C GLY A 89 9.82 16.40 -8.06
N ALA A 90 11.10 16.07 -8.21
CA ALA A 90 12.19 17.02 -8.08
C ALA A 90 13.35 16.55 -8.95
N ASP A 91 13.09 16.30 -10.23
CA ASP A 91 14.11 16.27 -11.27
C ASP A 91 13.48 16.92 -12.50
N GLY A 92 13.87 18.16 -12.77
CA GLY A 92 13.72 18.82 -14.07
C GLY A 92 14.93 18.52 -14.94
#